data_AF-A0A7W1ACH7-F1
#
_entry.id   AF-A0A7W1ACH7-F1
#
_cell.length_a   1.000
_cell.length_b   1.000
_cell.length_c   1.000
_cell.angle_alpha   90.00
_cell.angle_beta   90.00
_cell.angle_gamma   90.00
#
_symmetry.space_group_name_H-M   'P 1'
#
loop_
_entity.id
_entity.type
_entity.pdbx_description
1 polymer ?
#
loop_
_entity_poly.entity_id
_entity_poly.type
_entity_poly.pdbx_seq_one_letter_code
_entity_poly.pdbx_strand_id
1 'polypeptide(L)'
;MGRKARWPRLAGSALRCFVASCAALSLAGCTSGTLSGTQQSCESTFGLLDSKKVSCTGSVDTVSGSPSLSVIEIGESLNGAFRLETTITVGRGTAKASVTDVDDQKVGGEVSPGDPLRIATVVYPEEVPGSEDEEKVDLQIQVPEGDEVRDLRYEATLIAQD
;
A
#
# COMPACT_ATOMS: atom_id res chain seq x y z
N MET A 1 -16.76 8.90 89.57
CA MET A 1 -16.11 8.76 88.25
C MET A 1 -17.18 8.36 87.24
N GLY A 2 -17.52 9.22 86.28
CA GLY A 2 -18.66 8.95 85.41
C GLY A 2 -18.64 9.71 84.09
N ARG A 3 -19.32 9.07 83.12
CA ARG A 3 -19.84 9.56 81.81
C ARG A 3 -18.79 9.62 80.69
N LYS A 4 -18.86 8.81 79.63
CA LYS A 4 -19.89 8.51 78.59
C LYS A 4 -19.41 9.11 77.24
N ALA A 5 -19.31 8.22 76.25
CA ALA A 5 -19.37 8.36 74.79
C ALA A 5 -19.32 9.75 74.12
N ARG A 6 -18.60 9.82 72.99
CA ARG A 6 -19.03 10.51 71.75
C ARG A 6 -18.17 10.07 70.55
N TRP A 7 -18.83 9.59 69.51
CA TRP A 7 -18.39 9.70 68.12
C TRP A 7 -18.98 10.99 67.52
N PRO A 8 -18.34 11.58 66.50
CA PRO A 8 -19.04 11.75 65.23
C PRO A 8 -18.19 11.56 63.95
N ARG A 9 -18.92 11.39 62.84
CA ARG A 9 -18.55 11.20 61.43
C ARG A 9 -17.94 12.45 60.75
N LEU A 10 -17.31 12.25 59.57
CA LEU A 10 -17.39 12.98 58.27
C LEU A 10 -16.13 12.56 57.43
N ALA A 11 -16.18 11.87 56.29
CA ALA A 11 -16.67 12.20 54.94
C ALA A 11 -15.89 13.36 54.23
N GLY A 12 -15.30 13.04 53.06
CA GLY A 12 -14.53 13.95 52.17
C GLY A 12 -13.02 13.86 52.43
N SER A 13 -12.11 13.74 51.45
CA SER A 13 -12.06 14.52 50.21
C SER A 13 -11.03 13.91 49.24
N ALA A 14 -11.29 14.12 47.95
CA ALA A 14 -10.43 13.80 46.82
C ALA A 14 -9.01 14.37 46.95
N LEU A 15 -8.00 13.61 46.48
CA LEU A 15 -6.70 14.17 46.13
C LEU A 15 -6.21 13.55 44.82
N ARG A 16 -6.21 14.40 43.78
CA ARG A 16 -5.57 14.23 42.48
C ARG A 16 -4.05 14.35 42.64
N CYS A 17 -3.27 13.51 41.94
CA CYS A 17 -1.93 13.77 41.39
C CYS A 17 -1.66 12.70 40.31
N PHE A 18 -1.75 13.05 39.02
CA PHE A 18 -0.60 13.35 38.13
C PHE A 18 0.42 12.21 37.99
N VAL A 19 0.34 11.43 36.90
CA VAL A 19 1.48 11.17 36.00
C VAL A 19 0.91 10.94 34.59
N ALA A 20 1.11 11.92 33.72
CA ALA A 20 0.99 11.78 32.29
C ALA A 20 2.08 10.81 31.82
N SER A 21 1.71 9.56 31.54
CA SER A 21 2.64 8.59 30.96
C SER A 21 2.67 8.81 29.46
N CYS A 22 3.81 9.35 29.01
CA CYS A 22 4.14 9.62 27.63
C CYS A 22 3.66 8.53 26.68
N ALA A 23 2.96 8.98 25.62
CA ALA A 23 2.80 8.24 24.39
C ALA A 23 4.19 7.94 23.83
N ALA A 24 4.72 6.75 24.14
CA ALA A 24 5.76 6.14 23.34
C ALA A 24 5.08 5.68 22.04
N LEU A 25 4.88 6.64 21.13
CA LEU A 25 4.65 6.34 19.72
C LEU A 25 5.92 5.66 19.23
N SER A 26 5.88 4.33 19.21
CA SER A 26 6.84 3.49 18.54
C SER A 26 7.11 4.08 17.17
N LEU A 27 8.33 4.57 16.96
CA LEU A 27 8.92 4.80 15.65
C LEU A 27 9.10 3.43 14.99
N ALA A 28 8.00 2.74 14.68
CA ALA A 28 7.98 1.86 13.53
C ALA A 28 8.27 2.79 12.36
N GLY A 29 9.33 2.52 11.60
CA GLY A 29 9.67 3.28 10.42
C GLY A 29 8.50 3.19 9.43
N CYS A 30 7.54 4.10 9.54
CA CYS A 30 6.49 4.25 8.57
C CYS A 30 7.20 4.62 7.28
N THR A 31 7.19 3.72 6.30
CA THR A 31 7.34 4.05 4.89
C THR A 31 6.38 5.21 4.63
N SER A 32 6.94 6.42 4.75
CA SER A 32 6.18 7.66 4.78
C SER A 32 5.84 7.94 3.34
N GLY A 33 4.62 7.62 2.94
CA GLY A 33 4.13 7.82 1.58
C GLY A 33 2.62 8.04 1.60
N THR A 34 2.12 8.83 0.67
CA THR A 34 0.68 9.11 0.55
C THR A 34 0.26 8.95 -0.90
N LEU A 35 -0.85 8.23 -1.09
CA LEU A 35 -1.58 8.14 -2.35
C LEU A 35 -2.92 8.86 -2.16
N SER A 36 -3.33 9.69 -3.12
CA SER A 36 -4.64 10.35 -3.11
C SER A 36 -5.30 10.23 -4.47
N GLY A 37 -6.62 10.06 -4.49
CA GLY A 37 -7.40 9.98 -5.72
C GLY A 37 -7.21 8.68 -6.51
N THR A 38 -6.95 7.56 -5.83
CA THR A 38 -6.75 6.27 -6.49
C THR A 38 -8.02 5.78 -7.17
N GLN A 39 -7.91 5.43 -8.46
CA GLN A 39 -8.96 4.77 -9.24
C GLN A 39 -8.33 3.59 -9.99
N GLN A 40 -9.04 2.47 -10.06
CA GLN A 40 -8.60 1.27 -10.78
C GLN A 40 -9.80 0.59 -11.46
N SER A 41 -9.55 0.01 -12.62
CA SER A 41 -10.47 -0.86 -13.34
C SER A 41 -9.70 -2.04 -13.91
N CYS A 42 -10.15 -3.26 -13.61
CA CYS A 42 -9.54 -4.50 -14.05
C CYS A 42 -10.50 -5.32 -14.90
N GLU A 43 -9.97 -5.92 -15.96
CA GLU A 43 -10.64 -6.87 -16.83
C GLU A 43 -9.84 -8.17 -16.84
N SER A 44 -10.53 -9.30 -16.82
CA SER A 44 -9.91 -10.62 -16.82
C SER A 44 -10.51 -11.48 -17.93
N THR A 45 -9.64 -12.22 -18.62
CA THR A 45 -10.03 -13.19 -19.64
C THR A 45 -9.56 -14.57 -19.20
N PHE A 46 -10.53 -15.43 -18.90
CA PHE A 46 -10.33 -16.84 -18.57
C PHE A 46 -10.89 -17.68 -19.71
N GLY A 47 -10.07 -17.94 -20.72
CA GLY A 47 -10.44 -18.83 -21.81
C GLY A 47 -10.20 -20.28 -21.42
N LEU A 48 -11.08 -21.20 -21.83
CA LEU A 48 -10.81 -22.65 -21.76
C LEU A 48 -9.64 -23.08 -22.69
N LEU A 49 -9.23 -22.21 -23.62
CA LEU A 49 -8.20 -22.44 -24.62
C LEU A 49 -7.12 -21.34 -24.67
N ASP A 50 -7.32 -20.22 -23.96
CA ASP A 50 -6.41 -19.07 -23.96
C ASP A 50 -5.74 -18.94 -22.58
N SER A 51 -4.47 -18.55 -22.56
CA SER A 51 -3.72 -18.31 -21.34
C SER A 51 -4.44 -17.26 -20.46
N LYS A 52 -4.53 -17.53 -19.15
CA LYS A 52 -5.14 -16.63 -18.16
C LYS A 52 -4.49 -15.24 -18.25
N LYS A 53 -5.30 -14.23 -18.55
CA LYS A 53 -4.85 -12.84 -18.72
C LYS A 53 -5.68 -11.90 -17.84
N VAL A 54 -5.00 -11.04 -17.09
CA VAL A 54 -5.61 -9.95 -16.31
C VAL A 54 -5.04 -8.64 -16.83
N SER A 55 -5.87 -7.63 -17.02
CA SER A 55 -5.45 -6.30 -17.48
C SER A 55 -6.13 -5.24 -16.63
N CYS A 56 -5.35 -4.44 -15.93
CA CYS A 56 -5.83 -3.35 -15.11
C CYS A 56 -5.32 -2.01 -15.62
N THR A 57 -6.16 -1.00 -15.51
CA THR A 57 -5.79 0.39 -15.72
C THR A 57 -6.12 1.16 -14.46
N GLY A 58 -5.31 2.15 -14.12
CA GLY A 58 -5.58 2.97 -12.96
C GLY A 58 -4.87 4.32 -12.98
N SER A 59 -5.28 5.16 -12.06
CA SER A 59 -4.73 6.50 -11.88
C SER A 59 -4.64 6.88 -10.42
N VAL A 60 -3.69 7.75 -10.11
CA VAL A 60 -3.51 8.38 -8.79
C VAL A 60 -3.27 9.86 -9.01
N ASP A 61 -4.09 10.70 -8.37
CA ASP A 61 -4.01 12.15 -8.53
C ASP A 61 -2.71 12.72 -7.96
N THR A 62 -2.28 12.23 -6.80
CA THR A 62 -1.05 12.69 -6.13
C THR A 62 -0.35 11.57 -5.39
N VAL A 63 0.96 11.51 -5.55
CA VAL A 63 1.86 10.57 -4.89
C VAL A 63 2.99 11.34 -4.23
N SER A 64 3.26 11.04 -2.95
CA SER A 64 4.41 11.58 -2.23
C SER A 64 5.07 10.51 -1.37
N GLY A 65 6.35 10.70 -1.06
CA GLY A 65 7.11 9.77 -0.23
C GLY A 65 7.30 8.39 -0.88
N SER A 66 7.19 7.31 -0.12
CA SER A 66 7.45 5.93 -0.62
C SER A 66 6.29 4.94 -0.41
N PRO A 67 5.13 5.13 -1.06
CA PRO A 67 3.99 4.23 -0.91
C PRO A 67 4.11 2.96 -1.77
N SER A 68 3.28 1.97 -1.44
CA SER A 68 3.00 0.80 -2.30
C SER A 68 1.66 1.01 -3.01
N LEU A 69 1.61 0.76 -4.31
CA LEU A 69 0.40 0.85 -5.14
C LEU A 69 0.05 -0.52 -5.72
N SER A 70 -1.10 -1.09 -5.35
CA SER A 70 -1.63 -2.29 -6.02
C SER A 70 -1.96 -1.96 -7.48
N VAL A 71 -1.19 -2.49 -8.43
CA VAL A 71 -1.45 -2.30 -9.88
C VAL A 71 -2.31 -3.40 -10.47
N ILE A 72 -2.39 -4.53 -9.77
CA ILE A 72 -3.33 -5.62 -10.00
C ILE A 72 -3.91 -5.99 -8.65
N GLU A 73 -5.22 -6.10 -8.55
CA GLU A 73 -5.94 -6.63 -7.40
C GLU A 73 -7.19 -7.34 -7.91
N ILE A 74 -7.27 -8.65 -7.73
CA ILE A 74 -8.33 -9.49 -8.30
C ILE A 74 -8.74 -10.52 -7.26
N GLY A 75 -10.05 -10.68 -7.06
CA GLY A 75 -10.67 -11.70 -6.21
C GLY A 75 -10.70 -13.08 -6.83
N GLU A 76 -9.58 -13.50 -7.42
CA GLU A 76 -9.36 -14.89 -7.83
C GLU A 76 -7.92 -15.29 -7.58
N SER A 77 -7.71 -16.57 -7.22
CA SER A 77 -6.37 -17.10 -7.01
C SER A 77 -5.56 -17.14 -8.32
N LEU A 78 -4.44 -16.43 -8.36
CA LEU A 78 -3.43 -16.43 -9.43
C LEU A 78 -2.27 -17.34 -8.97
N ASN A 79 -2.53 -18.66 -8.93
CA ASN A 79 -1.50 -19.62 -8.53
C ASN A 79 -0.37 -19.68 -9.57
N GLY A 80 0.86 -19.37 -9.14
CA GLY A 80 2.08 -19.57 -9.93
C GLY A 80 2.73 -18.27 -10.40
N ALA A 81 3.66 -18.40 -11.36
CA ALA A 81 4.41 -17.28 -11.90
C ALA A 81 3.68 -16.65 -13.10
N PHE A 82 3.59 -15.33 -13.11
CA PHE A 82 2.94 -14.57 -14.17
C PHE A 82 3.92 -13.59 -14.79
N ARG A 83 3.86 -13.43 -16.12
CA ARG A 83 4.53 -12.32 -16.79
C ARG A 83 3.72 -11.06 -16.57
N LEU A 84 4.33 -10.09 -15.91
CA LEU A 84 3.84 -8.74 -15.72
C LEU A 84 4.37 -7.84 -16.82
N GLU A 85 3.47 -7.10 -17.46
CA GLU A 85 3.79 -5.99 -18.35
C GLU A 85 3.07 -4.74 -17.86
N THR A 86 3.83 -3.75 -17.41
CA THR A 86 3.29 -2.51 -16.83
C THR A 86 3.89 -1.31 -17.52
N THR A 87 3.04 -0.33 -17.88
CA THR A 87 3.46 0.99 -18.33
C THR A 87 2.97 2.03 -17.33
N ILE A 88 3.86 2.93 -16.91
CA ILE A 88 3.57 4.00 -15.95
C ILE A 88 3.86 5.33 -16.62
N THR A 89 2.96 6.28 -16.45
CA THR A 89 3.10 7.66 -16.92
C THR A 89 2.78 8.62 -15.77
N VAL A 90 3.39 9.80 -15.82
CA VAL A 90 3.12 10.87 -14.85
C VAL A 90 2.89 12.18 -15.60
N GLY A 91 1.95 13.00 -15.11
CA GLY A 91 1.73 14.34 -15.66
C GLY A 91 2.73 15.36 -15.14
N ARG A 92 3.16 15.23 -13.88
CA ARG A 92 4.14 16.12 -13.22
C ARG A 92 4.98 15.39 -12.18
N GLY A 93 6.18 15.91 -11.94
CA GLY A 93 7.13 15.37 -10.97
C GLY A 93 7.85 14.14 -11.50
N THR A 94 8.79 13.63 -10.69
CA THR A 94 9.59 12.44 -11.01
C THR A 94 9.50 11.46 -9.87
N ALA A 95 9.42 10.17 -10.18
CA ALA A 95 9.47 9.09 -9.20
C ALA A 95 10.30 7.93 -9.71
N LYS A 96 10.79 7.10 -8.80
CA LYS A 96 11.21 5.74 -9.13
C LYS A 96 10.05 4.80 -8.86
N ALA A 97 9.85 3.84 -9.75
CA ALA A 97 8.86 2.79 -9.55
C ALA A 97 9.48 1.43 -9.87
N SER A 98 9.18 0.43 -9.05
CA SER A 98 9.73 -0.91 -9.18
C SER A 98 8.77 -1.97 -8.65
N VAL A 99 8.85 -3.17 -9.21
CA VAL A 99 8.21 -4.39 -8.72
C VAL A 99 9.30 -5.38 -8.32
N THR A 100 9.02 -6.25 -7.35
CA THR A 100 9.90 -7.37 -7.01
C THR A 100 9.57 -8.56 -7.92
N ASP A 101 10.57 -9.09 -8.62
CA ASP A 101 10.40 -10.27 -9.47
C ASP A 101 10.53 -11.60 -8.70
N VAL A 102 10.38 -12.71 -9.42
CA VAL A 102 10.49 -14.07 -8.86
C VAL A 102 11.86 -14.42 -8.27
N ASP A 103 12.91 -13.65 -8.59
CA ASP A 103 14.28 -13.83 -8.08
C ASP A 103 14.60 -12.84 -6.95
N ASP A 104 13.58 -12.22 -6.34
CA ASP A 104 13.67 -11.18 -5.31
C ASP A 104 14.40 -9.90 -5.78
N GLN A 105 14.49 -9.66 -7.08
CA GLN A 105 15.13 -8.47 -7.64
C GLN A 105 14.12 -7.35 -7.86
N LYS A 106 14.53 -6.12 -7.56
CA LYS A 106 13.73 -4.93 -7.89
C LYS A 106 13.92 -4.57 -9.35
N VAL A 107 12.88 -4.80 -10.15
CA VAL A 107 12.84 -4.43 -11.57
C VAL A 107 12.03 -3.15 -11.72
N GLY A 108 12.65 -2.12 -12.28
CA GLY A 108 12.03 -0.81 -12.36
C GLY A 108 12.96 0.27 -12.88
N GLY A 109 12.52 1.51 -12.76
CA GLY A 109 13.26 2.67 -13.24
C GLY A 109 12.68 3.98 -12.76
N GLU A 110 13.18 5.07 -13.32
CA GLU A 110 12.63 6.40 -13.12
C GLU A 110 11.50 6.65 -14.12
N VAL A 111 10.48 7.40 -13.71
CA VAL A 111 9.39 7.88 -14.56
C VAL A 111 9.28 9.39 -14.43
N SER A 112 9.13 10.07 -15.57
CA SER A 112 9.01 11.53 -15.63
C SER A 112 8.03 11.96 -16.73
N PRO A 113 7.59 13.23 -16.76
CA PRO A 113 6.58 13.67 -17.73
C PRO A 113 7.12 13.58 -19.16
N GLY A 114 6.38 12.89 -20.03
CA GLY A 114 6.79 12.65 -21.42
C GLY A 114 7.76 11.48 -21.62
N ASP A 115 8.21 10.83 -20.55
CA ASP A 115 9.06 9.64 -20.60
C ASP A 115 8.44 8.48 -19.79
N PRO A 116 7.57 7.67 -20.41
CA PRO A 116 6.89 6.56 -19.75
C PRO A 116 7.86 5.46 -19.31
N LEU A 117 7.69 4.98 -18.07
CA LEU A 117 8.41 3.80 -17.59
C LEU A 117 7.67 2.53 -18.01
N ARG A 118 8.41 1.59 -18.61
CA ARG A 118 7.90 0.25 -18.94
C ARG A 118 8.64 -0.79 -18.10
N ILE A 119 7.89 -1.65 -17.44
CA ILE A 119 8.39 -2.77 -16.64
C ILE A 119 7.85 -4.05 -17.25
N ALA A 120 8.73 -4.98 -17.60
CA ALA A 120 8.36 -6.32 -18.06
C ALA A 120 9.19 -7.34 -17.29
N THR A 121 8.55 -8.13 -16.43
CA THR A 121 9.21 -9.14 -15.59
C THR A 121 8.27 -10.27 -15.23
N VAL A 122 8.77 -11.31 -14.57
CA VAL A 122 7.96 -12.39 -14.02
C VAL A 122 7.77 -12.14 -12.52
N VAL A 123 6.54 -12.29 -12.02
CA VAL A 123 6.18 -12.04 -10.62
C VAL A 123 5.36 -13.18 -10.04
N TYR A 124 5.39 -13.32 -8.71
CA TYR A 124 4.40 -14.07 -7.95
C TYR A 124 3.39 -13.06 -7.37
N PRO A 125 2.12 -13.11 -7.77
CA PRO A 125 1.08 -12.36 -7.07
C PRO A 125 1.01 -12.77 -5.60
N GLU A 126 0.76 -11.79 -4.73
CA GLU A 126 0.73 -11.96 -3.28
C GLU A 126 -0.71 -11.99 -2.77
N GLU A 127 -0.99 -12.83 -1.77
CA GLU A 127 -2.29 -12.85 -1.08
C GLU A 127 -2.55 -11.52 -0.35
N VAL A 128 -3.78 -11.03 -0.45
CA VAL A 128 -4.22 -9.83 0.29
C VAL A 128 -4.53 -10.22 1.75
N PRO A 129 -3.90 -9.60 2.75
CA PRO A 129 -4.16 -9.94 4.15
C PRO A 129 -5.64 -9.78 4.53
N GLY A 130 -6.26 -10.87 4.97
CA GLY A 130 -7.68 -10.90 5.36
C GLY A 130 -8.63 -11.32 4.24
N SER A 131 -8.11 -11.71 3.08
CA SER A 131 -8.83 -12.37 2.00
C SER A 131 -8.11 -13.65 1.60
N GLU A 132 -8.85 -14.73 1.38
CA GLU A 132 -8.29 -16.03 0.93
C GLU A 132 -8.31 -16.16 -0.60
N ASP A 133 -9.09 -15.31 -1.27
CA ASP A 133 -9.33 -15.38 -2.72
C ASP A 133 -8.75 -14.19 -3.48
N GLU A 134 -8.26 -13.16 -2.78
CA GLU A 134 -7.69 -11.97 -3.41
C GLU A 134 -6.17 -12.04 -3.46
N GLU A 135 -5.66 -11.81 -4.67
CA GLU A 135 -4.23 -11.67 -4.90
C GLU A 135 -3.93 -10.34 -5.61
N LYS A 136 -2.72 -9.84 -5.35
CA LYS A 136 -2.29 -8.53 -5.83
C LYS A 136 -0.86 -8.51 -6.31
N VAL A 137 -0.54 -7.48 -7.10
CA VAL A 137 0.83 -7.13 -7.45
C VAL A 137 1.07 -5.68 -7.09
N ASP A 138 2.04 -5.46 -6.21
CA ASP A 138 2.37 -4.15 -5.67
C ASP A 138 3.50 -3.49 -6.47
N LEU A 139 3.27 -2.25 -6.89
CA LEU A 139 4.28 -1.34 -7.42
C LEU A 139 4.81 -0.47 -6.28
N GLN A 140 6.09 -0.62 -5.96
CA GLN A 140 6.75 0.26 -5.01
C GLN A 140 7.15 1.56 -5.69
N ILE A 141 6.66 2.68 -5.16
CA ILE A 141 6.96 4.02 -5.67
C ILE A 141 7.86 4.74 -4.67
N GLN A 142 8.83 5.51 -5.17
CA GLN A 142 9.70 6.38 -4.38
C GLN A 142 9.75 7.76 -5.03
N VAL A 143 9.18 8.73 -4.33
CA VAL A 143 9.27 10.16 -4.64
C VAL A 143 10.31 10.78 -3.71
N PRO A 144 11.22 11.65 -4.20
CA PRO A 144 12.16 12.35 -3.34
C PRO A 144 11.46 13.12 -2.20
N GLU A 145 12.15 13.29 -1.08
CA GLU A 145 11.60 13.99 0.07
C GLU A 145 11.29 15.46 -0.26
N GLY A 146 10.06 15.90 0.07
CA GLY A 146 9.58 17.25 -0.24
C GLY A 146 8.97 17.40 -1.64
N ASP A 147 9.12 16.39 -2.50
CA ASP A 147 8.54 16.37 -3.84
C ASP A 147 7.18 15.63 -3.87
N GLU A 148 6.46 15.86 -4.95
CA GLU A 148 5.18 15.22 -5.26
C GLU A 148 5.10 14.90 -6.75
N VAL A 149 4.54 13.73 -7.07
CA VAL A 149 4.14 13.34 -8.41
C VAL A 149 2.64 13.54 -8.55
N ARG A 150 2.19 14.06 -9.70
CA ARG A 150 0.77 14.25 -10.00
C ARG A 150 0.36 13.60 -11.31
N ASP A 151 -0.91 13.26 -11.37
CA ASP A 151 -1.56 12.61 -12.52
C ASP A 151 -0.82 11.33 -12.92
N LEU A 152 -0.48 10.47 -11.95
CA LEU A 152 0.10 9.17 -12.23
C LEU A 152 -0.96 8.28 -12.88
N ARG A 153 -0.61 7.59 -13.95
CA ARG A 153 -1.46 6.59 -14.60
C ARG A 153 -0.65 5.35 -14.89
N TYR A 154 -1.30 4.20 -14.80
CA TYR A 154 -0.69 2.93 -15.13
C TYR A 154 -1.64 2.04 -15.93
N GLU A 155 -1.03 1.20 -16.75
CA GLU A 155 -1.66 0.06 -17.41
C GLU A 155 -0.81 -1.16 -17.05
N ALA A 156 -1.40 -2.17 -16.45
CA ALA A 156 -0.74 -3.39 -16.00
C ALA A 156 -1.43 -4.60 -16.59
N THR A 157 -0.66 -5.56 -17.10
CA THR A 157 -1.17 -6.81 -17.65
C THR A 157 -0.42 -7.98 -17.02
N LEU A 158 -1.13 -8.95 -16.46
CA LEU A 158 -0.60 -10.26 -16.09
C LEU A 158 -1.00 -11.30 -17.13
N ILE A 159 -0.04 -12.14 -17.51
CA ILE A 159 -0.22 -13.25 -18.43
C ILE A 159 0.37 -14.49 -17.77
N ALA A 160 -0.45 -15.54 -17.61
CA ALA A 160 0.02 -16.83 -17.10
C ALA A 160 1.16 -17.36 -17.98
N GLN A 161 2.18 -17.93 -17.34
CA GLN A 161 3.21 -18.70 -18.03
C GLN A 161 2.73 -20.16 -18.15
N ASP A 162 2.90 -20.77 -19.32
CA ASP A 162 2.59 -22.18 -19.57
C ASP A 162 3.61 -23.14 -18.94
#